data_AF-A0A2E6KTE7-F1
#
_entry.id   AF-A0A2E6KTE7-F1
#
_cell.length_a   1.000
_cell.length_b   1.000
_cell.length_c   1.000
_cell.angle_alpha   90.00
_cell.angle_beta   90.00
_cell.angle_gamma   90.00
#
_symmetry.space_group_name_H-M   'P 1'
#
loop_
_entity.id
_entity.type
_entity.pdbx_description
1 polymer ?
#
loop_
_entity_poly.entity_id
_entity_poly.type
_entity_poly.pdbx_seq_one_letter_code
_entity_poly.pdbx_strand_id
1 'polypeptide(L)' 'MFEQDEEIVESLLDNNKNFRRLYNKHCQLKSKVKEANEGSVMIDNLYLEELKKEKLYIKDRLSVIIEDYRHTHT' A
#
# COMPACT_ATOMS: atom_id res chain seq x y z
N MET A 1 -8.01 -13.68 1.88
CA MET A 1 -8.66 -12.46 2.43
C MET A 1 -8.73 -11.39 1.35
N PHE A 2 -7.62 -10.91 0.78
CA PHE A 2 -7.63 -9.89 -0.29
C PHE A 2 -8.17 -10.33 -1.66
N GLU A 3 -8.28 -11.63 -1.95
CA GLU A 3 -8.78 -12.13 -3.26
C GLU A 3 -10.26 -11.80 -3.51
N GLN A 4 -11.02 -11.40 -2.48
CA GLN A 4 -12.40 -10.93 -2.62
C GLN A 4 -12.50 -9.39 -2.64
N ASP A 5 -11.40 -8.71 -2.35
CA ASP A 5 -11.38 -7.25 -2.24
C ASP A 5 -10.86 -6.58 -3.51
N GLU A 6 -10.46 -7.31 -4.56
CA GLU A 6 -9.99 -6.71 -5.82
C GLU A 6 -11.05 -5.79 -6.45
N GLU A 7 -12.33 -6.18 -6.45
CA GLU A 7 -13.43 -5.35 -6.95
C GLU A 7 -13.66 -4.09 -6.09
N ILE A 8 -13.52 -4.22 -4.77
CA ILE A 8 -13.62 -3.10 -3.83
C ILE A 8 -12.43 -2.16 -3.98
N VAL A 9 -11.24 -2.73 -4.17
CA VAL A 9 -9.98 -2.01 -4.39
C VAL A 9 -10.02 -1.25 -5.70
N GLU A 10 -10.52 -1.85 -6.80
CA GLU A 10 -10.75 -1.16 -8.07
C GLU A 10 -11.77 -0.03 -7.94
N SER A 11 -12.90 -0.30 -7.28
CA SER A 11 -13.93 0.72 -7.01
C SER A 11 -13.38 1.88 -6.18
N LEU A 12 -12.57 1.59 -5.15
CA LEU A 12 -11.87 2.59 -4.34
C LEU A 12 -10.77 3.31 -5.10
N LEU A 13 -10.08 2.65 -6.04
CA LEU A 13 -9.09 3.29 -6.91
C LEU A 13 -9.75 4.32 -7.84
N ASP A 14 -10.97 4.05 -8.29
CA ASP A 14 -11.75 4.94 -9.16
C ASP A 14 -12.45 6.05 -8.35
N ASN A 15 -13.19 5.69 -7.30
CA ASN A 15 -13.96 6.63 -6.48
C ASN A 15 -13.08 7.44 -5.51
N ASN A 16 -11.98 6.88 -5.00
CA ASN A 16 -11.20 7.48 -3.93
C ASN A 16 -9.78 7.85 -4.38
N LYS A 17 -9.60 9.12 -4.77
CA LYS A 17 -8.29 9.68 -5.14
C LYS A 17 -7.23 9.53 -4.04
N ASN A 18 -7.61 9.52 -2.76
CA ASN A 18 -6.67 9.31 -1.66
C ASN A 18 -6.15 7.87 -1.66
N PHE A 19 -7.03 6.89 -1.87
CA PHE A 19 -6.68 5.48 -1.98
C PHE A 19 -5.71 5.25 -3.15
N ARG A 20 -6.00 5.81 -4.33
CA ARG A 20 -5.11 5.75 -5.49
C ARG A 20 -3.71 6.32 -5.21
N ARG A 21 -3.62 7.45 -4.49
CA ARG A 21 -2.34 8.06 -4.10
C ARG A 21 -1.57 7.18 -3.11
N LEU A 22 -2.26 6.64 -2.10
CA LEU A 22 -1.68 5.70 -1.14
C LEU A 22 -1.16 4.44 -1.83
N TYR A 23 -1.96 3.83 -2.70
CA TYR A 23 -1.60 2.63 -3.44
C TYR A 23 -0.37 2.86 -4.33
N ASN A 24 -0.33 3.97 -5.07
CA ASN A 24 0.82 4.31 -5.90
C ASN A 24 2.08 4.49 -5.04
N LYS A 25 1.96 5.18 -3.90
CA LYS A 25 3.06 5.37 -2.96
C LYS A 25 3.54 4.03 -2.37
N HIS A 26 2.63 3.13 -2.02
CA HIS A 26 2.96 1.76 -1.59
C HIS A 26 3.71 0.97 -2.67
N CYS A 27 3.29 1.08 -3.93
CA CYS A 27 3.96 0.40 -5.05
C CYS A 27 5.40 0.91 -5.24
N GLN A 28 5.59 2.23 -5.18
CA GLN A 28 6.92 2.85 -5.24
C GLN A 28 7.80 2.40 -4.07
N LEU A 29 7.28 2.44 -2.83
CA LEU A 29 7.95 1.93 -1.64
C LEU A 29 8.34 0.46 -1.76
N LYS A 30 7.42 -0.38 -2.23
CA LYS A 30 7.64 -1.81 -2.45
C LYS A 30 8.73 -2.05 -3.50
N SER A 31 8.73 -1.30 -4.61
CA SER A 31 9.79 -1.39 -5.62
C SER A 31 11.14 -1.00 -5.03
N LYS A 32 11.20 0.13 -4.33
CA LYS A 32 12.43 0.64 -3.71
C LYS A 32 13.01 -0.32 -2.67
N VAL A 33 12.16 -0.94 -1.85
CA VAL A 33 12.56 -2.00 -0.90
C VAL A 33 13.05 -3.23 -1.65
N LYS A 34 12.40 -3.61 -2.75
CA LYS A 34 12.80 -4.76 -3.57
C LYS A 34 14.18 -4.55 -4.19
N GLU A 35 14.41 -3.39 -4.80
CA GLU A 35 15.70 -2.99 -5.37
C GLU A 35 16.81 -2.94 -4.32
N ALA A 36 16.52 -2.42 -3.12
CA ALA A 36 17.44 -2.43 -2.00
C ALA A 36 17.78 -3.86 -1.52
N ASN A 37 16.77 -4.73 -1.44
CA ASN A 37 16.93 -6.11 -0.98
C ASN A 37 17.62 -7.00 -2.03
N GLU A 38 17.44 -6.70 -3.32
CA GLU A 38 18.17 -7.33 -4.43
C GLU A 38 19.63 -6.85 -4.52
N GLY A 39 20.05 -5.91 -3.66
CA GLY A 39 21.41 -5.36 -3.64
C GLY A 39 21.69 -4.40 -4.81
N SER A 40 20.66 -3.99 -5.57
CA SER A 40 20.78 -2.99 -6.63
C SER A 40 21.05 -1.58 -6.07
N VAL A 41 20.66 -1.33 -4.82
CA VAL A 41 20.89 -0.04 -4.15
C VAL A 41 21.45 -0.29 -2.75
N MET A 42 22.61 0.28 -2.45
CA MET A 42 23.09 0.42 -1.07
C MET A 42 22.17 1.41 -0.35
N ILE A 43 21.11 0.89 0.26
CA ILE A 43 20.23 1.65 1.14
C ILE A 43 20.66 1.41 2.59
N ASP A 44 20.74 2.50 3.35
CA ASP A 44 21.03 2.46 4.79
C ASP A 44 19.98 1.62 5.54
N ASN A 45 20.41 0.81 6.50
CA ASN A 45 19.50 -0.05 7.27
C ASN A 45 18.36 0.76 7.92
N LEU A 46 18.64 1.99 8.37
CA LEU A 46 17.63 2.89 8.93
C LEU A 46 16.55 3.22 7.90
N TYR A 47 16.95 3.51 6.67
CA TYR A 47 16.03 3.81 5.59
C TYR A 47 15.23 2.56 5.16
N LEU A 48 15.83 1.38 5.18
CA LEU A 48 15.10 0.11 4.95
C LEU A 48 14.01 -0.11 6.02
N GLU A 49 14.31 0.18 7.28
CA GLU A 49 13.33 0.11 8.38
C GLU A 49 12.21 1.14 8.23
N GLU A 50 12.54 2.38 7.81
CA GLU A 50 11.53 3.39 7.48
C GLU A 50 10.63 2.93 6.33
N LEU A 51 11.20 2.41 5.23
CA LEU A 51 10.41 1.91 4.10
C LEU A 51 9.48 0.75 4.53
N LYS A 52 9.93 -0.13 5.43
CA LYS A 52 9.08 -1.20 5.99
C LYS A 52 7.94 -0.63 6.84
N LYS A 53 8.22 0.36 7.70
CA LYS A 53 7.19 1.05 8.49
C LYS A 53 6.19 1.77 7.60
N GLU A 54 6.65 2.47 6.57
CA GLU A 54 5.79 3.21 5.66
C GLU A 54 4.94 2.26 4.80
N LYS A 55 5.51 1.13 4.35
CA LYS A 55 4.75 0.06 3.71
C LYS A 55 3.65 -0.48 4.63
N LEU A 56 3.97 -0.72 5.90
CA LEU A 56 2.99 -1.20 6.89
C LEU A 56 1.90 -0.16 7.13
N TYR A 57 2.27 1.11 7.29
CA TYR A 57 1.36 2.22 7.50
C TYR A 57 0.39 2.43 6.32
N ILE A 58 0.90 2.35 5.09
CA ILE A 58 0.04 2.47 3.91
C ILE A 58 -0.88 1.25 3.81
N LYS A 59 -0.38 0.05 4.07
CA LYS A 59 -1.22 -1.16 4.10
C LYS A 59 -2.34 -1.03 5.12
N ASP A 60 -2.03 -0.54 6.32
CA ASP A 60 -3.00 -0.32 7.39
C ASP A 60 -4.09 0.69 6.95
N ARG A 61 -3.68 1.84 6.40
CA ARG A 61 -4.61 2.81 5.82
C ARG A 61 -5.47 2.22 4.69
N LEU A 62 -4.88 1.43 3.79
CA LEU A 62 -5.63 0.78 2.72
C LEU A 62 -6.68 -0.18 3.31
N SER A 63 -6.32 -0.95 4.34
CA SER A 63 -7.24 -1.86 5.04
C SER A 63 -8.41 -1.11 5.66
N VAL A 64 -8.15 -0.01 6.38
CA VAL A 64 -9.20 0.82 7.00
C VAL A 64 -10.17 1.37 5.94
N ILE A 65 -9.65 1.84 4.80
CA ILE A 65 -10.50 2.37 3.72
C ILE A 65 -11.34 1.25 3.09
N ILE A 66 -10.76 0.05 2.90
CA ILE A 66 -11.49 -1.11 2.37
C ILE A 66 -12.58 -1.56 3.35
N GLU A 67 -12.27 -1.62 4.65
CA GLU A 67 -13.25 -1.97 5.68
C GLU A 67 -14.40 -0.95 5.77
N ASP A 68 -14.10 0.35 5.73
CA ASP A 68 -15.09 1.42 5.70
C ASP A 68 -15.99 1.32 4.46
N TYR A 69 -15.40 1.07 3.28
CA TYR A 69 -16.15 0.87 2.04
C TYR A 69 -17.04 -0.37 2.10
N ARG A 70 -16.53 -1.48 2.63
CA ARG A 70 -17.32 -2.72 2.83
C ARG A 70 -18.50 -2.50 3.79
N HIS A 71 -18.31 -1.68 4.82
CA HIS A 71 -19.34 -1.39 5.82
C HIS A 71 -20.40 -0.40 5.30
N THR A 72 -20.05 0.45 4.33
CA THR A 72 -20.98 1.39 3.68
C THR A 72 -21.71 0.80 2.48
N HIS A 73 -21.19 -0.28 1.88
CA HIS A 73 -21.85 -1.04 0.79
C HIS A 73 -22.57 -2.33 1.26
N THR A 74 -22.73 -2.52 2.58
CA THR A 74 -23.62 -3.54 3.20
C THR A 74 -24.95 -2.92 3.56
#